data_AF-A0A7S0NZN7-F1
#
_entry.id   AF-A0A7S0NZN7-F1
#
_cell.length_a   1.000
_cell.length_b   1.000
_cell.length_c   1.000
_cell.angle_alpha   90.00
_cell.angle_beta   90.00
_cell.angle_gamma   90.00
#
_symmetry.space_group_name_H-M   'P 1'
#
loop_
_entity.id
_entity.type
_entity.pdbx_description
1 polymer ?
#
loop_
_entity_poly.entity_id
_entity_poly.type
_entity_poly.pdbx_seq_one_letter_code
_entity_poly.pdbx_strand_id
1 'polypeptide(L)'
;MGIVIGSAVMPVSFLLTWEKASAAGAISGAIVGQIGAFVAWIVVAAMRNDGKVDYDTLGQNEPMLAGNIVAIVGSGLVCTVISLLRPQNFDWAVFRAKITRVEADDAENVPEWEKDTEFLVRAKQWIISRGWVSSLFLILVWPAATVPWGVLDKALYALWTSVAFIWGWLAAIVIITLPIIENRSTMLAVLTWTPV
;
A
#
# COMPACT_ATOMS: atom_id res chain seq x y z
N MET A 1 12.16 5.78 -1.30
CA MET A 1 10.76 5.62 -1.77
C MET A 1 9.80 5.42 -0.59
N GLY A 2 9.94 4.34 0.19
CA GLY A 2 9.04 4.03 1.31
C GLY A 2 8.90 5.15 2.37
N ILE A 3 9.95 5.95 2.59
CA ILE A 3 9.95 7.05 3.56
C ILE A 3 8.85 8.07 3.26
N VAL A 4 8.56 8.35 1.98
CA VAL A 4 7.62 9.41 1.57
C VAL A 4 6.18 8.91 1.45
N ILE A 5 5.99 7.61 1.18
CA ILE A 5 4.67 7.02 0.91
C ILE A 5 4.19 6.08 2.02
N GLY A 6 5.10 5.54 2.82
CA GLY A 6 4.84 4.47 3.79
C GLY A 6 3.89 4.91 4.90
N SER A 7 3.88 6.20 5.23
CA SER A 7 3.05 6.76 6.28
C SER A 7 1.55 6.71 5.97
N ALA A 8 1.15 6.61 4.70
CA ALA A 8 -0.25 6.48 4.32
C ALA A 8 -0.77 5.02 4.39
N VAL A 9 0.12 4.03 4.36
CA VAL A 9 -0.25 2.61 4.21
C VAL A 9 -1.15 2.13 5.34
N MET A 10 -0.72 2.34 6.60
CA MET A 10 -1.49 1.89 7.77
C MET A 10 -2.81 2.64 7.94
N PRO A 11 -2.87 3.99 7.85
CA PRO A 11 -4.13 4.74 7.87
C PRO A 11 -5.15 4.26 6.83
N VAL A 12 -4.73 4.07 5.58
CA VAL A 12 -5.61 3.61 4.50
C VAL A 12 -6.12 2.20 4.77
N SER A 13 -5.24 1.29 5.20
CA SER A 13 -5.64 -0.08 5.57
C SER A 13 -6.67 -0.09 6.69
N PHE A 14 -6.49 0.75 7.72
CA PHE A 14 -7.42 0.85 8.84
C PHE A 14 -8.77 1.44 8.45
N LEU A 15 -8.80 2.45 7.59
CA LEU A 15 -10.07 3.00 7.08
C LEU A 15 -10.90 1.96 6.32
N LEU A 16 -10.26 0.97 5.69
CA LEU A 16 -10.94 -0.10 4.93
C LEU A 16 -11.32 -1.31 5.77
N THR A 17 -10.63 -1.56 6.89
CA THR A 17 -10.75 -2.83 7.62
C THR A 17 -11.23 -2.68 9.06
N TRP A 18 -11.13 -1.48 9.64
CA TRP A 18 -11.32 -1.25 11.06
C TRP A 18 -12.39 -0.19 11.35
N GLU A 19 -13.51 -0.63 11.94
CA GLU A 19 -14.69 0.19 12.27
C GLU A 19 -14.40 1.37 13.21
N LYS A 20 -13.40 1.22 14.07
CA LYS A 20 -13.05 2.25 15.05
C LYS A 20 -12.07 3.28 14.51
N ALA A 21 -11.50 3.06 13.32
CA ALA A 21 -10.60 4.01 12.69
C ALA A 21 -11.30 5.36 12.56
N SER A 22 -10.69 6.41 13.10
CA SER A 22 -11.25 7.76 13.05
C SER A 22 -10.54 8.62 12.02
N ALA A 23 -11.26 9.54 11.39
CA ALA A 23 -10.67 10.50 10.45
C ALA A 23 -9.52 11.28 11.09
N ALA A 24 -9.67 11.69 12.35
CA ALA A 24 -8.61 12.34 13.10
C ALA A 24 -7.38 11.43 13.26
N GLY A 25 -7.57 10.14 13.59
CA GLY A 25 -6.49 9.17 13.69
C GLY A 25 -5.78 8.92 12.36
N ALA A 26 -6.52 8.76 11.28
CA ALA A 26 -5.95 8.54 9.95
C ALA A 26 -5.11 9.73 9.47
N ILE A 27 -5.62 10.96 9.61
CA ILE A 27 -4.93 12.18 9.18
C ILE A 27 -3.68 12.43 10.05
N SER A 28 -3.83 12.36 11.37
CA SER A 28 -2.71 12.58 12.28
C SER A 28 -1.65 11.49 12.17
N GLY A 29 -2.04 10.22 12.00
CA GLY A 29 -1.13 9.11 11.75
C GLY A 29 -0.29 9.33 10.49
N ALA A 30 -0.94 9.68 9.38
CA ALA A 30 -0.24 9.97 8.12
C ALA A 30 0.75 11.13 8.25
N ILE A 31 0.33 12.25 8.86
CA ILE A 31 1.18 13.46 8.97
C ILE A 31 2.31 13.26 9.98
N VAL A 32 2.01 12.81 11.19
CA VAL A 32 3.01 12.63 12.26
C VAL A 32 3.97 11.50 11.89
N GLY A 33 3.47 10.42 11.31
CA GLY A 33 4.30 9.34 10.77
C GLY A 33 5.26 9.85 9.69
N GLN A 34 4.80 10.74 8.80
CA GLN A 34 5.62 11.30 7.74
C GLN A 34 6.72 12.21 8.27
N ILE A 35 6.39 13.09 9.22
CA ILE A 35 7.38 13.96 9.88
C ILE A 35 8.40 13.10 10.62
N GLY A 36 7.94 12.11 11.40
CA GLY A 36 8.79 11.18 12.12
C GLY A 36 9.73 10.40 11.19
N ALA A 37 9.24 9.95 10.04
CA ALA A 37 10.03 9.24 9.04
C ALA A 37 11.17 10.10 8.48
N PHE A 38 10.90 11.37 8.13
CA PHE A 38 11.94 12.29 7.67
C PHE A 38 12.96 12.60 8.76
N VAL A 39 12.51 12.84 9.99
CA VAL A 39 13.40 13.07 11.13
C VAL A 39 14.30 11.85 11.35
N ALA A 40 13.73 10.65 11.43
CA ALA A 40 14.50 9.42 11.64
C ALA A 40 15.52 9.18 10.51
N TRP A 41 15.12 9.41 9.25
CA TRP A 41 16.00 9.26 8.11
C TRP A 41 17.22 10.20 8.18
N ILE A 42 16.98 11.49 8.44
CA ILE A 42 18.04 12.51 8.48
C ILE A 42 18.92 12.33 9.73
N VAL A 43 18.32 12.09 10.89
CA VAL A 43 19.04 11.91 12.15
C VAL A 43 19.92 10.68 12.12
N VAL A 44 19.44 9.55 11.58
CA VAL A 44 20.26 8.33 11.46
C VAL A 44 21.39 8.54 10.45
N ALA A 45 21.15 9.25 9.34
CA ALA A 45 22.22 9.61 8.41
C ALA A 45 23.31 10.43 9.09
N ALA A 46 22.93 11.47 9.84
CA ALA A 46 23.88 12.29 10.60
C ALA A 46 24.63 11.49 11.66
N MET A 47 23.93 10.68 12.46
CA MET A 47 24.56 9.89 13.55
C MET A 47 25.56 8.84 13.04
N ARG A 48 25.34 8.29 11.84
CA ARG A 48 26.22 7.26 11.27
C ARG A 48 27.40 7.82 10.50
N ASN A 49 27.40 9.12 10.20
CA ASN A 49 28.39 9.75 9.34
C ASN A 49 28.99 11.03 9.98
N ASP A 50 29.20 11.01 11.29
CA ASP A 50 29.82 12.10 12.06
C ASP A 50 29.18 13.49 11.83
N GLY A 51 27.86 13.52 11.68
CA GLY A 51 27.07 14.73 11.45
C GLY A 51 26.94 15.14 9.98
N LYS A 52 27.56 14.41 9.04
CA LYS A 52 27.44 14.69 7.60
C LYS A 52 26.09 14.21 7.07
N VAL A 53 25.39 15.10 6.36
CA VAL A 53 24.13 14.79 5.65
C VAL A 53 24.23 15.31 4.22
N ASP A 54 24.22 14.39 3.27
CA ASP A 54 24.32 14.60 1.82
C ASP A 54 23.61 13.44 1.08
N TYR A 55 23.67 13.45 -0.24
CA TYR A 55 23.06 12.42 -1.09
C TYR A 55 23.58 11.01 -0.77
N ASP A 56 24.89 10.86 -0.56
CA ASP A 56 25.52 9.56 -0.35
C ASP A 56 25.16 8.98 1.02
N THR A 57 25.17 9.82 2.07
CA THR A 57 24.82 9.43 3.43
C THR A 57 23.32 9.12 3.58
N LEU A 58 22.44 9.88 2.94
CA LEU A 58 20.99 9.60 2.93
C LEU A 58 20.64 8.34 2.13
N GLY A 59 21.45 7.98 1.13
CA GLY A 59 21.30 6.77 0.30
C GLY A 59 21.79 5.49 0.95
N GLN A 60 22.37 5.55 2.15
CA GLN A 60 22.81 4.36 2.88
C GLN A 60 21.61 3.53 3.36
N ASN A 61 21.80 2.20 3.42
CA ASN A 61 20.75 1.25 3.81
C ASN A 61 20.20 1.51 5.22
N GLU A 62 21.06 1.86 6.17
CA GLU A 62 20.71 2.09 7.58
C GLU A 62 19.75 3.28 7.77
N PRO A 63 20.07 4.51 7.30
CA PRO A 63 19.13 5.64 7.28
C PRO A 63 17.82 5.32 6.55
N MET A 64 17.90 4.67 5.38
CA MET A 64 16.72 4.33 4.60
C MET A 64 15.80 3.34 5.35
N LEU A 65 16.38 2.35 6.01
CA LEU A 65 15.66 1.38 6.84
C LEU A 65 14.96 2.08 8.01
N ALA A 66 15.68 2.93 8.75
CA ALA A 66 15.13 3.66 9.88
C ALA A 66 13.93 4.54 9.46
N GLY A 67 14.08 5.32 8.39
CA GLY A 67 12.99 6.14 7.86
C GLY A 67 11.78 5.32 7.44
N ASN A 68 11.98 4.21 6.73
CA ASN A 68 10.89 3.34 6.28
C ASN A 68 10.14 2.67 7.45
N ILE A 69 10.86 2.21 8.48
CA ILE A 69 10.25 1.60 9.67
C ILE A 69 9.40 2.62 10.41
N VAL A 70 9.93 3.83 10.64
CA VAL A 70 9.18 4.90 11.32
C VAL A 70 7.97 5.34 10.51
N ALA A 71 8.09 5.40 9.18
CA ALA A 71 6.95 5.71 8.30
C ALA A 71 5.78 4.73 8.51
N ILE A 72 6.03 3.42 8.44
CA ILE A 72 4.98 2.41 8.52
C ILE A 72 4.51 2.22 9.98
N VAL A 73 5.44 1.90 10.88
CA VAL A 73 5.12 1.53 12.26
C VAL A 73 4.69 2.76 13.07
N GLY A 74 5.39 3.88 12.91
CA GLY A 74 5.07 5.13 13.59
C GLY A 74 3.70 5.68 13.19
N SER A 75 3.41 5.71 11.88
CA SER A 75 2.08 6.10 11.40
C SER A 75 0.98 5.16 11.91
N GLY A 76 1.21 3.85 11.84
CA GLY A 76 0.27 2.85 12.34
C GLY A 76 -0.02 3.00 13.83
N LEU A 77 1.00 3.23 14.65
CA LEU A 77 0.86 3.45 16.09
C LEU A 77 0.05 4.71 16.39
N VAL A 78 0.41 5.85 15.79
CA VAL A 78 -0.30 7.13 16.01
C VAL A 78 -1.76 7.01 15.57
N CYS A 79 -2.01 6.42 14.39
CA CYS A 79 -3.35 6.19 13.88
C CYS A 79 -4.16 5.30 14.83
N THR A 80 -3.55 4.23 15.36
CA THR A 80 -4.21 3.31 16.30
C THR A 80 -4.56 4.01 17.60
N VAL A 81 -3.61 4.69 18.22
CA VAL A 81 -3.79 5.36 19.51
C VAL A 81 -4.90 6.41 19.43
N ILE A 82 -4.86 7.28 18.41
CA ILE A 82 -5.86 8.35 18.28
C ILE A 82 -7.23 7.78 17.92
N SER A 83 -7.29 6.74 17.11
CA SER A 83 -8.55 6.04 16.79
C SER A 83 -9.15 5.33 18.00
N LEU A 84 -8.33 4.80 18.92
CA LEU A 84 -8.81 4.22 20.17
C LEU A 84 -9.27 5.28 21.18
N LEU A 85 -8.62 6.45 21.22
CA LEU A 85 -9.00 7.56 22.10
C LEU A 85 -10.28 8.27 21.62
N ARG A 86 -10.48 8.37 20.30
CA ARG A 86 -11.68 8.96 19.68
C ARG A 86 -12.20 8.06 18.56
N PRO A 87 -12.83 6.93 18.90
CA PRO A 87 -13.38 6.02 17.90
C PRO A 87 -14.58 6.65 17.21
N GLN A 88 -14.65 6.53 15.88
CA GLN A 88 -15.82 6.97 15.10
C GLN A 88 -16.90 5.90 14.94
N ASN A 89 -16.59 4.61 15.21
CA ASN A 89 -17.51 3.46 15.12
C ASN A 89 -18.34 3.51 13.82
N PHE A 90 -17.65 3.50 12.69
CA PHE A 90 -18.26 3.68 11.39
C PHE A 90 -19.20 2.51 11.03
N ASP A 91 -20.42 2.85 10.61
CA ASP A 91 -21.42 1.88 10.17
C ASP A 91 -21.22 1.52 8.69
N TRP A 92 -20.79 0.28 8.43
CA TRP A 92 -20.61 -0.24 7.07
C TRP A 92 -21.90 -0.32 6.26
N ALA A 93 -23.08 -0.31 6.89
CA ALA A 93 -24.34 -0.22 6.15
C ALA A 93 -24.45 1.11 5.39
N VAL A 94 -23.94 2.19 5.98
CA VAL A 94 -23.89 3.51 5.32
C VAL A 94 -22.98 3.46 4.09
N PHE A 95 -21.83 2.79 4.17
CA PHE A 95 -20.93 2.63 3.03
C PHE A 95 -21.59 1.88 1.88
N ARG A 96 -22.25 0.75 2.17
CA ARG A 96 -22.99 -0.04 1.17
C ARG A 96 -24.14 0.72 0.54
N ALA A 97 -24.84 1.55 1.32
CA ALA A 97 -25.99 2.30 0.84
C ALA A 97 -25.61 3.57 0.04
N LYS A 98 -24.49 4.22 0.38
CA LYS A 98 -24.13 5.53 -0.20
C LYS A 98 -23.06 5.48 -1.27
N ILE A 99 -22.18 4.48 -1.28
CA ILE A 99 -21.16 4.34 -2.32
C ILE A 99 -21.76 3.53 -3.47
N THR A 100 -22.39 4.22 -4.41
CA THR A 100 -22.74 3.68 -5.72
C THR A 100 -21.47 3.61 -6.57
N ARG A 101 -21.14 2.43 -7.09
CA ARG A 101 -20.04 2.27 -8.04
C ARG A 101 -20.38 3.04 -9.32
N VAL A 102 -19.39 3.75 -9.87
CA VAL A 102 -19.55 4.59 -11.07
C VAL A 102 -19.80 3.73 -12.32
N GLU A 103 -19.38 2.46 -12.29
CA GLU A 103 -19.68 1.43 -13.29
C GLU A 103 -20.96 0.69 -12.87
N ALA A 104 -22.11 1.21 -13.28
CA ALA A 104 -23.40 0.57 -13.03
C ALA A 104 -23.63 -0.67 -13.93
N ASP A 105 -23.01 -0.73 -15.12
CA ASP A 105 -23.25 -1.78 -16.13
C ASP A 105 -22.71 -3.16 -15.73
N ASP A 106 -21.59 -3.24 -15.00
CA ASP A 106 -21.02 -4.54 -14.59
C ASP A 106 -21.65 -5.09 -13.30
N ALA A 107 -22.34 -4.25 -12.51
CA ALA A 107 -22.98 -4.65 -11.26
C ALA A 107 -24.24 -5.49 -11.47
N GLU A 108 -24.85 -5.41 -12.66
CA GLU A 108 -26.04 -6.18 -13.04
C GLU A 108 -25.68 -7.65 -13.36
N ASN A 109 -24.43 -7.92 -13.76
CA ASN A 109 -23.93 -9.27 -14.06
C ASN A 109 -23.21 -9.97 -12.89
N VAL A 110 -23.07 -9.32 -11.74
CA VAL A 110 -22.50 -9.97 -10.55
C VAL A 110 -23.55 -10.92 -9.96
N PRO A 111 -23.27 -12.24 -9.92
CA PRO A 111 -24.22 -13.21 -9.41
C PRO A 111 -24.68 -12.87 -7.98
N GLU A 112 -25.96 -13.11 -7.69
CA GLU A 112 -26.57 -12.74 -6.41
C GLU A 112 -25.89 -13.43 -5.21
N TRP A 113 -25.32 -14.62 -5.42
CA TRP A 113 -24.53 -15.34 -4.42
C TRP A 113 -23.21 -14.66 -4.05
N GLU A 114 -22.62 -13.84 -4.94
CA GLU A 114 -21.43 -13.04 -4.63
C GLU A 114 -21.76 -11.80 -3.79
N LYS A 115 -23.03 -11.38 -3.78
CA LYS A 115 -23.54 -10.26 -2.97
C LYS A 115 -23.97 -10.70 -1.57
N ASP A 116 -24.03 -12.01 -1.32
CA ASP A 116 -24.43 -12.55 -0.03
C ASP A 116 -23.42 -12.20 1.07
N THR A 117 -23.93 -11.86 2.26
CA THR A 117 -23.11 -11.39 3.37
C THR A 117 -22.19 -12.48 3.89
N GLU A 118 -22.64 -13.73 3.90
CA GLU A 118 -21.84 -14.87 4.36
C GLU A 118 -20.62 -15.10 3.44
N PHE A 119 -20.85 -15.07 2.13
CA PHE A 119 -19.78 -15.16 1.13
C PHE A 119 -18.76 -14.02 1.29
N LEU A 120 -19.23 -12.77 1.42
CA LEU A 120 -18.37 -11.59 1.57
C LEU A 120 -17.52 -11.63 2.84
N VAL A 121 -18.09 -12.09 3.96
CA VAL A 121 -17.34 -12.24 5.23
C VAL A 121 -16.26 -13.31 5.09
N ARG A 122 -16.58 -14.45 4.46
CA ARG A 122 -15.61 -15.52 4.18
C ARG A 122 -14.51 -15.04 3.25
N ALA A 123 -14.84 -14.33 2.19
CA ALA A 123 -13.89 -13.74 1.26
C ALA A 123 -12.98 -12.71 1.96
N LYS A 124 -13.54 -11.83 2.79
CA LYS A 124 -12.78 -10.87 3.60
C LYS A 124 -11.77 -11.58 4.51
N GLN A 125 -12.20 -12.60 5.25
CA GLN A 125 -11.32 -13.37 6.14
C GLN A 125 -10.20 -14.06 5.37
N TRP A 126 -10.52 -14.63 4.22
CA TRP A 126 -9.55 -15.25 3.32
C TRP A 126 -8.49 -14.26 2.84
N ILE A 127 -8.92 -13.07 2.41
CA ILE A 127 -8.02 -12.00 1.92
C ILE A 127 -7.10 -11.53 3.04
N ILE A 128 -7.66 -11.26 4.22
CA ILE A 128 -6.89 -10.81 5.38
C ILE A 128 -5.88 -11.89 5.79
N SER A 129 -6.31 -13.14 5.90
CA SER A 129 -5.44 -14.26 6.29
C SER A 129 -4.30 -14.44 5.30
N ARG A 130 -4.60 -14.51 3.99
CA ARG A 130 -3.58 -14.67 2.96
C ARG A 130 -2.68 -13.45 2.82
N GLY A 131 -3.22 -12.25 3.03
CA GLY A 131 -2.46 -11.01 3.04
C GLY A 131 -1.42 -10.98 4.15
N TRP A 132 -1.78 -11.41 5.36
CA TRP A 132 -0.81 -11.53 6.46
C TRP A 132 0.22 -12.62 6.22
N VAL A 133 -0.20 -13.80 5.74
CA VAL A 133 0.72 -14.91 5.44
C VAL A 133 1.72 -14.51 4.36
N SER A 134 1.26 -13.91 3.25
CA SER A 134 2.15 -13.46 2.18
C SER A 134 3.06 -12.33 2.62
N SER A 135 2.57 -11.38 3.42
CA SER A 135 3.38 -10.29 3.96
C SER A 135 4.48 -10.82 4.89
N LEU A 136 4.14 -11.72 5.81
CA LEU A 136 5.12 -12.32 6.72
C LEU A 136 6.16 -13.15 5.96
N PHE A 137 5.71 -13.90 4.95
CA PHE A 137 6.58 -14.65 4.08
C PHE A 137 7.55 -13.73 3.32
N LEU A 138 7.06 -12.67 2.68
CA LEU A 138 7.88 -11.77 1.87
C LEU A 138 8.78 -10.85 2.69
N ILE A 139 8.38 -10.49 3.92
CA ILE A 139 9.15 -9.57 4.78
C ILE A 139 10.16 -10.31 5.65
N LEU A 140 9.83 -11.52 6.14
CA LEU A 140 10.70 -12.26 7.06
C LEU A 140 11.31 -13.50 6.40
N VAL A 141 10.46 -14.40 5.90
CA VAL A 141 10.89 -15.74 5.47
C VAL A 141 11.76 -15.66 4.22
N TRP A 142 11.34 -14.90 3.21
CA TRP A 142 12.05 -14.76 1.95
C TRP A 142 13.42 -14.08 2.12
N PRO A 143 13.55 -12.92 2.80
CA PRO A 143 14.86 -12.35 3.09
C PRO A 143 15.74 -13.27 3.93
N ALA A 144 15.20 -13.92 4.97
CA ALA A 144 15.96 -14.87 5.78
C ALA A 144 16.47 -16.06 4.96
N ALA A 145 15.65 -16.59 4.04
CA ALA A 145 16.03 -17.66 3.14
C ALA A 145 17.12 -17.24 2.13
N THR A 146 17.27 -15.94 1.85
CA THR A 146 18.33 -15.43 0.98
C THR A 146 19.68 -15.22 1.69
N VAL A 147 19.72 -15.19 3.03
CA VAL A 147 20.97 -14.99 3.80
C VAL A 147 22.03 -16.05 3.49
N PRO A 148 21.71 -17.35 3.43
CA PRO A 148 22.69 -18.39 3.09
C PRO A 148 23.24 -18.29 1.66
N TRP A 149 22.56 -17.60 0.74
CA TRP A 149 23.03 -17.43 -0.64
C TRP A 149 24.21 -16.44 -0.77
N GLY A 150 24.48 -15.63 0.26
CA GLY A 150 25.60 -14.72 0.28
C GLY A 150 25.57 -13.70 -0.87
N VAL A 151 26.75 -13.30 -1.36
CA VAL A 151 26.87 -12.40 -2.51
C VAL A 151 26.65 -13.19 -3.79
N LEU A 152 25.55 -12.91 -4.49
CA LEU A 152 25.23 -13.53 -5.79
C LEU A 152 26.35 -13.23 -6.81
N ASP A 153 26.67 -14.20 -7.65
CA ASP A 153 27.59 -13.96 -8.76
C ASP A 153 26.95 -13.02 -9.79
N LYS A 154 27.79 -12.39 -10.62
CA LYS A 154 27.32 -11.38 -11.59
C LYS A 154 26.27 -11.94 -12.55
N ALA A 155 26.36 -13.22 -12.92
CA ALA A 155 25.42 -13.84 -13.85
C ALA A 155 24.05 -14.06 -13.21
N LEU A 156 23.97 -14.61 -11.99
CA LEU A 156 22.71 -14.81 -11.28
C LEU A 156 22.07 -13.47 -10.88
N TYR A 157 22.88 -12.48 -10.46
CA TYR A 157 22.38 -11.13 -10.19
C TYR A 157 21.78 -10.49 -11.44
N ALA A 158 22.46 -10.59 -12.59
CA ALA A 158 21.95 -10.07 -13.85
C ALA A 158 20.63 -10.74 -14.26
N LEU A 159 20.54 -12.07 -14.13
CA LEU A 159 19.32 -12.82 -14.42
C LEU A 159 18.13 -12.34 -13.57
N TRP A 160 18.30 -12.26 -12.24
CA TRP A 160 17.22 -11.81 -11.36
C TRP A 160 16.81 -10.36 -11.59
N THR A 161 17.80 -9.50 -11.86
CA THR A 161 17.56 -8.10 -12.21
C THR A 161 16.76 -8.00 -13.51
N SER A 162 17.09 -8.78 -14.54
CA SER A 162 16.34 -8.83 -15.79
C SER A 162 14.91 -9.32 -15.60
N VAL A 163 14.69 -10.36 -14.79
CA VAL A 163 13.34 -10.84 -14.46
C VAL A 163 12.51 -9.75 -13.77
N ALA A 164 13.10 -9.03 -12.80
CA ALA A 164 12.43 -7.93 -12.13
C ALA A 164 12.08 -6.78 -13.10
N PHE A 165 12.97 -6.45 -14.03
CA PHE A 165 12.68 -5.45 -15.07
C PHE A 165 11.56 -5.90 -16.01
N ILE A 166 11.58 -7.15 -16.48
CA ILE A 166 10.52 -7.69 -17.36
C ILE A 166 9.17 -7.61 -16.66
N TRP A 167 9.10 -8.03 -15.39
CA TRP A 167 7.88 -7.87 -14.59
C TRP A 167 7.44 -6.41 -14.53
N GLY A 168 8.35 -5.50 -14.19
CA GLY A 168 8.05 -4.07 -14.11
C GLY A 168 7.48 -3.50 -15.41
N TRP A 169 8.07 -3.86 -16.55
CA TRP A 169 7.59 -3.45 -17.87
C TRP A 169 6.22 -4.02 -18.21
N LEU A 170 6.00 -5.32 -17.97
CA LEU A 170 4.70 -5.95 -18.19
C LEU A 170 3.61 -5.31 -17.33
N ALA A 171 3.89 -5.07 -16.05
CA ALA A 171 2.97 -4.39 -15.14
C ALA A 171 2.67 -2.96 -15.60
N ALA A 172 3.68 -2.20 -16.03
CA ALA A 172 3.50 -0.85 -16.56
C ALA A 172 2.62 -0.85 -17.82
N ILE A 173 2.85 -1.78 -18.75
CA ILE A 173 2.03 -1.91 -19.96
C ILE A 173 0.57 -2.19 -19.58
N VAL A 174 0.32 -3.12 -18.66
CA VAL A 174 -1.05 -3.46 -18.24
C VAL A 174 -1.73 -2.28 -17.55
N ILE A 175 -1.07 -1.63 -16.59
CA ILE A 175 -1.63 -0.49 -15.84
C ILE A 175 -1.96 0.69 -16.76
N ILE A 176 -1.16 0.91 -17.82
CA ILE A 176 -1.40 2.00 -18.78
C ILE A 176 -2.47 1.61 -19.79
N THR A 177 -2.42 0.40 -20.35
CA THR A 177 -3.27 0.01 -21.49
C THR A 177 -4.65 -0.48 -21.07
N LEU A 178 -4.78 -1.21 -19.96
CA LEU A 178 -6.04 -1.82 -19.55
C LEU A 178 -7.15 -0.77 -19.31
N PRO A 179 -6.92 0.33 -18.57
CA PRO A 179 -7.96 1.34 -18.38
C PRO A 179 -8.40 2.02 -19.68
N ILE A 180 -7.48 2.19 -20.64
CA ILE A 180 -7.77 2.77 -21.96
C ILE A 180 -8.65 1.82 -22.78
N ILE A 181 -8.38 0.51 -22.71
CA ILE A 181 -9.15 -0.51 -23.43
C ILE A 181 -10.54 -0.67 -22.82
N GLU A 182 -10.64 -0.73 -21.48
CA GLU A 182 -11.91 -0.88 -20.76
C GLU A 182 -12.81 0.34 -20.96
N ASN A 183 -12.26 1.55 -20.87
CA ASN A 183 -13.02 2.80 -21.02
C ASN A 183 -13.09 3.32 -22.46
N ARG A 184 -12.72 2.52 -23.47
CA ARG A 184 -12.64 2.98 -24.86
C ARG A 184 -13.95 3.52 -25.40
N SER A 185 -15.09 2.92 -25.03
CA SER A 185 -16.43 3.37 -25.44
C SER A 185 -16.77 4.73 -24.86
N THR A 186 -16.51 4.93 -23.56
CA THR A 186 -16.68 6.22 -22.87
C THR A 186 -15.75 7.29 -23.43
N MET A 187 -14.48 6.95 -23.68
CA MET A 187 -13.52 7.87 -24.29
C MET A 187 -13.94 8.27 -25.71
N LEU A 188 -14.38 7.31 -26.53
CA LEU A 188 -14.91 7.56 -27.87
C LEU A 188 -16.12 8.47 -27.79
N ALA A 189 -17.06 8.18 -26.89
CA ALA A 189 -18.29 8.96 -26.75
C ALA A 189 -18.04 10.42 -26.37
N VAL A 190 -17.09 10.67 -25.47
CA VAL A 190 -16.62 12.04 -25.15
C VAL A 190 -15.99 12.72 -26.36
N LEU A 191 -15.17 12.02 -27.13
CA LEU A 191 -14.51 12.55 -28.32
C LEU A 191 -15.49 12.81 -29.49
N THR A 192 -16.53 11.99 -29.61
CA THR A 192 -17.53 12.08 -30.68
C THR A 192 -18.79 12.85 -30.29
N TRP A 193 -18.83 13.42 -29.08
CA TRP A 193 -19.99 14.13 -28.52
C TRP A 193 -21.27 13.28 -28.56
N THR A 194 -21.13 11.97 -28.44
CA THR A 194 -22.26 11.04 -28.38
C THR A 194 -22.55 10.68 -26.94
N PRO A 195 -23.83 10.58 -26.53
CA PRO A 195 -24.16 10.13 -25.19
C PRO A 195 -23.66 8.70 -24.95
N VAL A 196 -23.15 8.46 -23.74
CA VAL A 196 -22.80 7.13 -23.19
C VAL A 196 -24.04 6.53 -22.56
#